data_AF-A0A438MKH0-F1
#
_entry.id   AF-A0A438MKH0-F1
#
_cell.length_a   1.000
_cell.length_b   1.000
_cell.length_c   1.000
_cell.angle_alpha   90.00
_cell.angle_beta   90.00
_cell.angle_gamma   90.00
#
_symmetry.space_group_name_H-M   'P 1'
#
loop_
_entity.id
_entity.type
_entity.pdbx_description
1 polymer ?
#
loop_
_entity_poly.entity_id
_entity_poly.type
_entity_poly.pdbx_seq_one_letter_code
_entity_poly.pdbx_strand_id
1 'polypeptide(L)' 'MKAKLGVAALVLLFLGGLWLIAAPFAVGYQPRGAAYVAATVNDLWLGGALAALSFVSLVIYAADALRELARRGAHADD' A
#
# COMPACT_ATOMS: atom_id res chain seq x y z
N MET A 1 5.67 -20.24 -2.54
CA MET A 1 5.36 -19.48 -3.78
C MET A 1 4.17 -18.53 -3.62
N LYS A 2 3.01 -19.00 -3.12
CA LYS A 2 1.81 -18.16 -2.92
C LYS A 2 2.02 -16.91 -2.04
N ALA A 3 2.76 -17.04 -0.93
CA ALA A 3 3.05 -15.90 -0.04
C ALA A 3 3.85 -14.77 -0.73
N LYS A 4 4.83 -15.11 -1.58
CA LYS A 4 5.61 -14.12 -2.33
C LYS A 4 4.75 -13.35 -3.33
N LEU A 5 3.81 -14.04 -3.99
CA LEU A 5 2.83 -13.43 -4.89
C LEU A 5 1.89 -12.48 -4.14
N GLY A 6 1.41 -12.88 -2.96
CA GLY A 6 0.54 -12.04 -2.12
C GLY A 6 1.23 -10.75 -1.69
N VAL A 7 2.47 -10.85 -1.19
CA VAL A 7 3.26 -9.66 -0.81
C VAL A 7 3.54 -8.77 -2.01
N ALA A 8 3.92 -9.34 -3.17
CA ALA A 8 4.14 -8.57 -4.38
C ALA A 8 2.87 -7.83 -4.83
N ALA A 9 1.70 -8.50 -4.77
CA ALA A 9 0.43 -7.87 -5.07
C ALA A 9 0.11 -6.71 -4.13
N LEU A 10 0.34 -6.87 -2.82
CA LEU A 10 0.15 -5.80 -1.85
C LEU A 10 1.08 -4.61 -2.10
N VAL A 11 2.35 -4.85 -2.45
CA VAL A 11 3.30 -3.78 -2.82
C VAL A 11 2.83 -3.05 -4.07
N LEU A 12 2.38 -3.77 -5.10
CA LEU A 12 1.87 -3.16 -6.33
C LEU A 12 0.60 -2.34 -6.06
N LEU A 13 -0.31 -2.83 -5.22
CA LEU A 13 -1.51 -2.09 -4.82
C LEU A 13 -1.16 -0.83 -4.01
N PHE A 14 -0.16 -0.92 -3.13
CA PHE A 14 0.32 0.23 -2.37
C PHE A 14 0.86 1.32 -3.29
N LEU A 15 1.78 0.94 -4.18
CA LEU A 15 2.36 1.87 -5.15
C LEU A 15 1.33 2.41 -6.14
N GLY A 16 0.38 1.57 -6.57
CA GLY A 16 -0.74 1.99 -7.40
C GLY A 16 -1.66 3.00 -6.70
N GLY A 17 -1.93 2.80 -5.40
CA GLY A 17 -2.70 3.74 -4.60
C GLY A 17 -1.99 5.10 -4.45
N LEU A 18 -0.68 5.08 -4.16
CA LEU A 18 0.14 6.30 -4.15
C LEU A 18 0.17 6.99 -5.51
N TRP A 19 0.23 6.22 -6.59
CA TRP A 19 0.18 6.76 -7.94
C TRP A 19 -1.16 7.45 -8.23
N LEU A 20 -2.30 6.86 -7.85
CA LEU A 20 -3.60 7.52 -8.01
C LEU A 20 -3.66 8.87 -7.28
N ILE A 21 -3.08 8.97 -6.09
CA ILE A 21 -2.99 10.26 -5.38
C ILE A 21 -2.15 11.27 -6.16
N ALA A 22 -1.04 10.83 -6.76
CA ALA A 22 -0.11 11.71 -7.47
C ALA A 22 -0.54 12.05 -8.91
N ALA A 23 -1.29 11.16 -9.58
CA ALA A 23 -1.62 11.22 -10.99
C ALA A 23 -2.30 12.53 -11.43
N PRO A 24 -3.27 13.10 -10.68
CA PRO A 24 -3.93 14.36 -11.08
C PRO A 24 -2.95 15.51 -11.27
N PHE A 25 -1.90 15.53 -10.45
CA PHE A 25 -0.90 16.59 -10.44
C PHE A 25 0.27 16.29 -11.39
N ALA A 26 0.68 15.03 -11.49
CA ALA A 26 1.77 14.59 -12.35
C ALA A 26 1.39 14.62 -13.84
N VAL A 27 0.16 14.18 -14.16
CA VAL A 27 -0.37 14.16 -15.54
C VAL A 27 -1.01 15.49 -15.91
N GLY A 28 -1.45 16.28 -14.91
CA GLY A 28 -1.90 17.66 -15.11
C GLY A 28 -3.37 17.82 -15.52
N TYR A 29 -4.21 16.80 -15.30
CA TYR A 29 -5.66 16.94 -15.50
C TYR A 29 -6.37 17.63 -14.32
N GLN A 30 -5.68 17.84 -13.18
CA GLN A 30 -6.13 18.76 -12.15
C GLN A 30 -5.54 20.16 -12.40
N PRO A 31 -6.36 21.18 -12.71
CA PRO A 31 -5.87 22.54 -12.90
C PRO A 31 -5.33 23.13 -11.57
N ARG A 32 -4.24 23.90 -11.67
CA ARG A 32 -3.64 24.58 -10.52
C ARG A 32 -4.50 25.76 -10.07
N GLY A 33 -4.71 25.90 -8.76
CA GLY A 33 -5.49 26.99 -8.17
C GLY A 33 -7.01 26.88 -8.37
N ALA A 34 -7.49 25.81 -9.02
CA ALA A 34 -8.90 25.51 -9.16
C ALA A 34 -9.37 24.53 -8.07
N ALA A 35 -10.67 24.46 -7.86
CA ALA A 35 -11.28 23.40 -7.08
C ALA A 35 -10.97 22.02 -7.70
N TYR A 36 -10.97 20.98 -6.87
CA TYR A 36 -10.73 19.62 -7.34
C TYR A 36 -11.85 19.16 -8.27
N VAL A 37 -11.46 18.70 -9.46
CA VAL A 37 -12.40 18.06 -10.38
C VAL A 37 -12.80 16.70 -9.82
N ALA A 38 -13.96 16.19 -10.24
CA ALA A 38 -14.50 14.92 -9.76
C ALA A 38 -13.50 13.75 -9.91
N ALA A 39 -12.72 13.73 -11.01
CA ALA A 39 -11.66 12.74 -11.22
C ALA A 39 -10.60 12.78 -10.11
N THR A 40 -10.07 13.96 -9.77
CA THR A 40 -9.10 14.15 -8.70
C THR A 40 -9.65 13.69 -7.34
N VAL A 41 -10.89 14.04 -7.02
CA VAL A 41 -11.51 13.60 -5.76
C VAL A 41 -11.62 12.09 -5.70
N ASN A 42 -12.06 11.45 -6.78
CA ASN A 42 -12.14 10.00 -6.90
C ASN A 42 -10.77 9.34 -6.73
N ASP A 43 -9.73 9.86 -7.39
CA ASP A 43 -8.38 9.30 -7.33
C ASP A 43 -7.75 9.44 -5.96
N LEU A 44 -8.01 10.54 -5.25
CA LEU A 44 -7.55 10.73 -3.87
C LEU A 44 -8.21 9.74 -2.91
N TRP A 45 -9.53 9.52 -3.03
CA TRP A 45 -10.25 8.57 -2.18
C TRP A 45 -9.85 7.12 -2.47
N LEU A 46 -9.87 6.70 -3.74
CA LEU A 46 -9.51 5.34 -4.13
C LEU A 46 -8.02 5.08 -3.89
N GLY A 47 -7.15 6.02 -4.26
CA GLY A 47 -5.72 5.92 -4.04
C GLY A 47 -5.37 5.85 -2.56
N GLY A 48 -5.97 6.71 -1.74
CA GLY A 48 -5.82 6.71 -0.29
C GLY A 48 -6.27 5.39 0.34
N ALA A 49 -7.46 4.90 -0.02
CA ALA A 49 -7.98 3.64 0.50
C ALA A 49 -7.10 2.45 0.10
N LEU A 50 -6.68 2.36 -1.17
CA LEU A 50 -5.80 1.31 -1.65
C LEU A 50 -4.44 1.33 -0.95
N ALA A 51 -3.82 2.50 -0.85
CA ALA A 51 -2.54 2.65 -0.16
C ALA A 51 -2.66 2.29 1.32
N ALA A 52 -3.68 2.78 2.02
CA ALA A 52 -3.87 2.50 3.44
C ALA A 52 -4.09 1.00 3.71
N LEU A 53 -5.01 0.36 2.99
CA LEU A 53 -5.34 -1.06 3.21
C LEU A 53 -4.17 -1.98 2.89
N SER A 54 -3.49 -1.75 1.77
CA SER A 54 -2.32 -2.54 1.39
C SER A 54 -1.15 -2.35 2.35
N PHE A 55 -0.91 -1.12 2.82
CA PHE A 55 0.12 -0.82 3.80
C PHE A 55 -0.15 -1.51 5.14
N VAL A 56 -1.37 -1.39 5.67
CA VAL A 56 -1.77 -2.08 6.92
C VAL A 56 -1.59 -3.60 6.79
N SER A 57 -1.98 -4.17 5.65
CA SER A 57 -1.79 -5.60 5.39
C SER A 57 -0.31 -6.00 5.38
N LEU A 58 0.56 -5.19 4.77
CA LEU A 58 2.01 -5.42 4.76
C LEU A 58 2.61 -5.32 6.16
N VAL A 59 2.18 -4.36 6.97
CA VAL A 59 2.63 -4.21 8.37
C VAL A 59 2.23 -5.42 9.20
N ILE A 60 0.97 -5.87 9.10
CA ILE A 60 0.50 -7.07 9.80
C ILE A 60 1.32 -8.30 9.37
N TYR A 61 1.50 -8.49 8.06
CA TYR A 61 2.30 -9.59 7.53
C TYR A 61 3.74 -9.57 8.05
N ALA A 62 4.38 -8.40 8.05
CA ALA A 62 5.74 -8.24 8.56
C ALA A 62 5.83 -8.54 10.05
N ALA A 63 4.86 -8.07 10.85
CA ALA A 63 4.80 -8.33 12.28
C ALA A 63 4.67 -9.84 12.58
N ASP A 64 3.80 -10.54 11.85
CA ASP A 64 3.62 -11.98 12.03
C ASP A 64 4.85 -12.77 11.57
N ALA A 65 5.50 -12.37 10.48
CA ALA A 65 6.75 -12.97 10.02
C ALA A 65 7.89 -12.82 11.06
N LEU A 66 8.00 -11.63 11.68
CA LEU A 66 8.99 -11.38 12.73
C LEU A 66 8.71 -12.19 14.00
N ARG A 67 7.44 -12.29 14.40
CA ARG A 67 7.02 -13.12 15.56
C ARG A 67 7.36 -14.59 15.35
N GLU A 68 7.13 -15.11 14.15
CA GLU A 68 7.46 -16.50 13.80
C GLU A 68 8.97 -16.76 13.86
N LEU A 69 9.78 -15.84 13.33
CA LEU A 69 11.24 -15.94 13.40
C LEU A 69 11.74 -15.91 14.85
N ALA A 70 11.20 -15.02 15.68
CA ALA A 70 11.56 -14.93 17.09
C ALA A 70 11.24 -16.21 17.87
N ARG A 71 10.07 -16.83 17.64
CA ARG A 71 9.69 -18.11 18.26
C ARG A 71 10.61 -19.25 17.86
N ARG A 72 11.01 -19.31 16.58
CA ARG A 72 11.93 -20.35 16.09
C ARG A 72 13.31 -20.24 16.69
N GLY A 73 13.82 -19.01 16.86
CA GLY A 73 15.09 -18.77 17.54
C GLY A 73 15.08 -19.26 18.99
N ALA A 74 14.01 -18.95 19.73
CA ALA A 74 13.88 -19.36 21.13
C ALA A 74 13.90 -20.89 21.35
N HIS A 75 13.38 -21.68 20.41
CA HIS A 75 13.39 -23.15 20.50
C HIS A 75 14.66 -23.82 19.96
N ALA A 76 15.57 -23.06 19.34
CA ALA A 76 16.85 -23.60 18.88
C ALA A 76 17.93 -23.59 19.98
N ASP A 77 17.69 -22.84 21.05
CA ASP A 77 18.58 -22.70 22.21
C ASP A 77 18.24 -23.68 23.36
N ASP A 78 17.18 -24.49 23.21
CA ASP A 78 16.75 -25.59 24.11
C ASP A 78 17.27 -26.96 23.63
#